data_AF-A0A257Z1C2-F1
#
_entry.id   AF-A0A257Z1C2-F1
#
_cell.length_a   1.000
_cell.length_b   1.000
_cell.length_c   1.000
_cell.angle_alpha   90.00
_cell.angle_beta   90.00
_cell.angle_gamma   90.00
#
_symmetry.space_group_name_H-M   'P 1'
#
loop_
_entity.id
_entity.type
_entity.pdbx_description
1 polymer ?
#
loop_
_entity_poly.entity_id
_entity_poly.type
_entity_poly.pdbx_seq_one_letter_code
_entity_poly.pdbx_strand_id
1 'polypeptide(L)'
;MADAQGKQERLGATVMSFGSVLIAGMEYISRPAPGEFVEADPDWYVSFTMILHAAILVLLIVSLARVRSMTAATPAMRTPFTLMILVGLAAAAYVVGRDLGLV
;
A
#
# COMPACT_ATOMS: atom_id res chain seq x y z
N MET A 1 10.80 24.97 2.33
CA MET A 1 11.09 23.74 1.56
C MET A 1 10.89 22.48 2.40
N ALA A 2 11.68 22.26 3.46
CA ALA A 2 11.64 21.02 4.26
C ALA A 2 10.27 20.68 4.91
N ASP A 3 9.56 21.66 5.45
CA ASP A 3 8.26 21.39 6.11
C ASP A 3 7.13 21.08 5.10
N ALA A 4 7.15 21.73 3.94
CA ALA A 4 6.23 21.44 2.84
C ALA A 4 6.48 20.03 2.27
N GLN A 5 7.74 19.63 2.13
CA GLN A 5 8.13 18.29 1.71
C GLN A 5 7.67 17.23 2.73
N GLY A 6 7.91 17.44 4.03
CA GLY A 6 7.43 16.53 5.08
C GLY A 6 5.90 16.43 5.11
N LYS A 7 5.17 17.50 4.80
CA LYS A 7 3.71 17.47 4.66
C LYS A 7 3.27 16.64 3.45
N GLN A 8 3.93 16.79 2.30
CA GLN A 8 3.63 15.99 1.11
C GLN A 8 3.92 14.50 1.33
N GLU A 9 5.05 14.15 1.95
CA GLU A 9 5.41 12.77 2.27
C GLU A 9 4.40 12.13 3.22
N ARG A 10 3.92 12.88 4.23
CA ARG A 10 2.85 12.42 5.11
C ARG A 10 1.55 12.19 4.33
N LEU A 11 1.15 13.14 3.49
CA LEU A 11 -0.08 12.97 2.70
C LEU A 11 0.00 11.76 1.76
N GLY A 12 1.13 11.59 1.07
CA GLY A 12 1.38 10.45 0.19
C GLY A 12 1.31 9.13 0.95
N ALA A 13 2.03 9.00 2.08
CA ALA A 13 2.00 7.80 2.89
C ALA A 13 0.60 7.49 3.44
N THR A 14 -0.17 8.51 3.83
CA THR A 14 -1.57 8.35 4.23
C THR A 14 -2.41 7.78 3.08
N VAL A 15 -2.40 8.42 1.91
CA VAL A 15 -3.21 7.99 0.76
C VAL A 15 -2.83 6.58 0.31
N MET A 16 -1.54 6.27 0.22
CA MET A 16 -1.06 4.93 -0.12
C MET A 16 -1.53 3.90 0.91
N SER A 17 -1.41 4.19 2.21
CA SER A 17 -1.83 3.25 3.26
C SER A 17 -3.32 2.96 3.20
N PHE A 18 -4.16 4.00 3.09
CA PHE A 18 -5.61 3.81 2.97
C PHE A 18 -6.00 3.12 1.67
N GLY A 19 -5.39 3.51 0.55
CA GLY A 19 -5.62 2.90 -0.75
C GLY A 19 -5.30 1.41 -0.75
N SER A 20 -4.15 1.01 -0.20
CA SER A 20 -3.76 -0.40 -0.09
C SER A 20 -4.74 -1.22 0.74
N VAL A 21 -5.25 -0.68 1.86
CA VAL A 21 -6.25 -1.37 2.68
C VAL A 21 -7.56 -1.56 1.92
N LEU A 22 -8.02 -0.54 1.20
CA LEU A 22 -9.25 -0.65 0.41
C LEU A 22 -9.10 -1.66 -0.73
N ILE A 23 -7.98 -1.64 -1.46
CA ILE A 23 -7.71 -2.60 -2.54
C ILE A 23 -7.67 -4.03 -1.97
N ALA A 24 -6.93 -4.25 -0.89
CA ALA A 24 -6.88 -5.56 -0.23
C ALA A 24 -8.26 -6.06 0.21
N GLY A 25 -9.09 -5.17 0.76
CA GLY A 25 -10.47 -5.49 1.13
C GLY A 25 -11.33 -5.87 -0.07
N MET A 26 -11.25 -5.10 -1.16
CA MET A 26 -11.98 -5.39 -2.40
C MET A 26 -11.53 -6.72 -3.01
N GLU A 27 -10.23 -6.99 -3.09
CA GLU A 27 -9.72 -8.26 -3.61
C GLU A 27 -10.08 -9.47 -2.75
N TYR A 28 -10.15 -9.28 -1.43
CA TYR A 28 -10.60 -10.33 -0.53
C TYR A 28 -12.08 -10.65 -0.73
N ILE A 29 -12.92 -9.63 -0.91
CA ILE A 29 -14.37 -9.79 -1.14
C ILE A 29 -14.64 -10.38 -2.53
N SER A 30 -13.90 -9.94 -3.55
CA SER A 30 -14.07 -10.35 -4.94
C SER A 30 -13.36 -11.65 -5.31
N ARG A 31 -12.79 -12.38 -4.34
CA ARG A 31 -12.12 -13.65 -4.64
C ARG A 31 -13.13 -14.68 -5.15
N PRO A 32 -12.83 -15.43 -6.23
CA PRO A 32 -13.71 -16.44 -6.76
C PRO A 32 -13.94 -17.57 -5.76
N ALA A 33 -15.14 -18.15 -5.79
CA ALA A 33 -15.41 -19.34 -4.99
C ALA A 33 -14.60 -20.54 -5.54
N PRO A 34 -14.24 -21.53 -4.69
CA PRO A 34 -13.58 -22.73 -5.17
C PRO A 34 -14.39 -23.41 -6.28
N GLY A 35 -13.80 -23.56 -7.46
CA GLY A 35 -14.44 -24.17 -8.64
C GLY A 35 -15.12 -23.19 -9.60
N GLU A 36 -15.06 -21.88 -9.34
CA GLU A 36 -15.58 -20.86 -10.25
C GLU A 36 -14.56 -20.54 -11.35
N PHE A 37 -15.01 -20.51 -12.61
CA PHE A 37 -14.17 -20.12 -13.74
C PHE A 37 -14.18 -18.60 -13.88
N VAL A 38 -13.01 -17.99 -13.70
CA VAL A 38 -12.82 -16.55 -13.88
C VAL A 38 -12.28 -16.30 -15.28
N GLU A 39 -12.92 -15.39 -16.00
CA GLU A 39 -12.41 -14.92 -17.29
C GLU A 39 -11.09 -14.17 -17.06
N ALA A 40 -10.05 -14.56 -17.79
CA ALA A 40 -8.73 -13.99 -17.61
C ALA A 40 -8.71 -12.53 -18.07
N ASP A 41 -8.25 -11.64 -17.19
CA ASP A 41 -7.99 -10.25 -17.55
C ASP A 41 -6.88 -10.15 -18.61
N PRO A 42 -6.84 -9.07 -19.40
CA PRO A 42 -5.77 -8.85 -20.37
C PRO A 42 -4.38 -8.82 -19.71
N ASP A 43 -3.40 -9.52 -20.29
CA ASP A 43 -2.03 -9.65 -19.73
C ASP A 43 -1.35 -8.31 -19.38
N TRP A 44 -1.58 -7.28 -20.20
CA TRP A 44 -1.01 -5.95 -19.97
C TRP A 44 -1.59 -5.29 -18.70
N TYR A 45 -2.86 -5.55 -18.39
CA TYR A 45 -3.56 -5.00 -17.23
C TYR A 45 -3.07 -5.68 -15.95
N VAL A 46 -2.93 -7.00 -15.98
CA VAL A 46 -2.35 -7.80 -14.87
C VAL A 46 -0.92 -7.36 -14.57
N SER A 47 -0.10 -7.19 -15.62
CA SER A 47 1.30 -6.74 -15.44
C SER A 47 1.37 -5.30 -14.90
N PHE A 48 0.50 -4.41 -15.38
CA PHE A 48 0.45 -3.02 -14.93
C PHE A 48 0.04 -2.90 -13.46
N THR A 49 -1.03 -3.59 -13.07
CA THR A 49 -1.53 -3.59 -11.68
C THR A 49 -0.51 -4.17 -10.72
N MET A 50 0.13 -5.28 -11.07
CA MET A 50 1.22 -5.86 -10.28
C MET A 50 2.39 -4.88 -10.07
N ILE A 51 2.84 -4.20 -11.13
CA ILE A 51 3.92 -3.19 -11.02
C ILE A 51 3.48 -2.02 -10.13
N LEU A 52 2.23 -1.54 -10.28
CA LEU A 52 1.69 -0.45 -9.49
C LEU A 52 1.64 -0.82 -7.99
N HIS A 53 1.12 -2.00 -7.66
CA HIS A 53 1.04 -2.48 -6.29
C HIS A 53 2.43 -2.68 -5.67
N ALA A 54 3.38 -3.25 -6.43
CA ALA A 54 4.77 -3.38 -6.00
C ALA A 54 5.42 -2.01 -5.74
N ALA A 55 5.17 -1.02 -6.60
CA ALA A 55 5.66 0.34 -6.40
C ALA A 55 5.09 0.98 -5.12
N ILE A 56 3.79 0.81 -4.85
CA ILE A 56 3.16 1.29 -3.61
C ILE A 56 3.81 0.63 -2.38
N LEU A 57 4.04 -0.68 -2.41
CA LEU A 57 4.71 -1.40 -1.33
C LEU A 57 6.10 -0.82 -1.05
N VAL A 58 6.91 -0.60 -2.10
CA VAL A 58 8.24 0.00 -1.98
C VAL A 58 8.16 1.42 -1.41
N LEU A 59 7.22 2.23 -1.89
CA LEU A 59 7.03 3.60 -1.39
C LEU A 59 6.59 3.64 0.08
N LEU A 60 5.80 2.66 0.53
CA LEU A 60 5.43 2.52 1.94
C LEU A 60 6.64 2.09 2.81
N ILE A 61 7.50 1.20 2.32
CA ILE A 61 8.76 0.85 3.00
C ILE A 61 9.66 2.08 3.15
N VAL A 62 9.81 2.87 2.07
CA VAL A 62 10.58 4.12 2.10
C VAL A 62 9.94 5.11 3.07
N SER A 63 8.61 5.23 3.06
CA SER A 63 7.88 6.09 3.99
C SER A 63 8.13 5.67 5.44
N LEU A 64 8.11 4.37 5.73
CA LEU A 64 8.39 3.81 7.05
C LEU A 64 9.79 4.21 7.55
N ALA A 65 10.81 4.05 6.71
CA ALA A 65 12.18 4.44 7.02
C ALA A 65 12.33 5.95 7.29
N ARG A 66 11.47 6.77 6.65
CA ARG A 66 11.48 8.23 6.74
C ARG A 66 10.50 8.81 7.77
N VAL A 67 9.76 7.98 8.50
CA VAL A 67 8.78 8.46 9.50
C VAL A 67 9.41 9.42 10.51
N ARG A 68 10.65 9.16 10.95
CA ARG A 68 11.34 10.02 11.93
C ARG A 68 11.56 11.44 11.39
N SER A 69 11.94 11.58 10.12
CA SER A 69 12.11 12.90 9.50
C SER A 69 10.76 13.58 9.26
N MET A 70 9.75 12.82 8.83
CA MET A 70 8.40 13.34 8.55
C MET A 70 7.66 13.85 9.79
N THR A 71 8.01 13.33 10.96
CA THR A 71 7.38 13.67 12.25
C THR A 71 8.30 14.49 13.15
N ALA A 72 9.40 15.03 12.63
CA ALA A 72 10.36 15.81 13.42
C ALA A 72 9.71 17.03 14.11
N ALA A 73 8.79 17.72 13.42
CA ALA A 73 8.04 18.86 13.97
C ALA A 73 6.88 18.44 14.90
N THR A 74 6.41 17.20 14.84
CA THR A 74 5.28 16.67 15.62
C THR A 74 5.57 15.26 16.15
N PRO A 75 6.49 15.10 17.12
CA PRO A 75 6.97 13.78 17.55
C PRO A 75 5.88 12.87 18.11
N ALA A 76 4.83 13.43 18.73
CA ALA A 76 3.68 12.69 19.23
C ALA A 76 2.93 11.92 18.13
N MET A 77 3.00 12.38 16.88
CA MET A 77 2.37 11.72 15.73
C MET A 77 3.18 10.54 15.19
N ARG A 78 4.39 10.29 15.69
CA ARG A 78 5.26 9.22 15.17
C ARG A 78 4.60 7.85 15.27
N THR A 79 4.16 7.46 16.46
CA THR A 79 3.53 6.16 16.70
C THR A 79 2.27 5.93 15.86
N PRO A 80 1.26 6.84 15.84
CA PRO A 80 0.08 6.60 15.01
C PRO A 80 0.42 6.54 13.52
N PHE A 81 1.38 7.33 13.05
CA PHE A 81 1.80 7.31 11.66
C PHE A 81 2.55 6.03 11.27
N THR A 82 3.42 5.53 12.15
CA THR A 82 4.07 4.24 11.99
C THR A 82 3.04 3.12 11.91
N LEU A 83 2.08 3.06 12.83
CA LEU A 83 1.03 2.04 12.82
C LEU A 83 0.22 2.06 11.53
N MET A 84 -0.19 3.24 11.08
CA MET A 84 -0.92 3.41 9.82
C MET A 84 -0.11 2.88 8.62
N ILE A 85 1.17 3.25 8.52
CA ILE A 85 2.04 2.75 7.44
C ILE A 85 2.19 1.23 7.53
N LEU A 86 2.36 0.65 8.72
CA LEU A 86 2.48 -0.79 8.88
C LEU A 86 1.23 -1.54 8.44
N VAL A 87 0.04 -1.01 8.74
CA VAL A 87 -1.23 -1.58 8.26
C VAL A 87 -1.32 -1.50 6.73
N GLY A 88 -1.00 -0.34 6.15
CA GLY A 88 -0.94 -0.17 4.70
C GLY A 88 0.06 -1.12 4.04
N LEU A 89 1.21 -1.33 4.67
CA LEU A 89 2.28 -2.20 4.18
C LEU A 89 1.87 -3.67 4.20
N ALA A 90 1.18 -4.12 5.26
CA ALA A 90 0.61 -5.46 5.33
C ALA A 90 -0.45 -5.67 4.22
N ALA A 91 -1.31 -4.69 3.99
CA ALA A 91 -2.32 -4.74 2.93
C ALA A 91 -1.70 -4.77 1.52
N ALA A 92 -0.72 -3.90 1.25
CA ALA A 92 0.01 -3.89 -0.01
C ALA A 92 0.77 -5.19 -0.25
N ALA A 93 1.41 -5.75 0.78
CA ALA A 93 2.10 -7.04 0.68
C ALA A 93 1.14 -8.19 0.39
N TYR A 94 -0.06 -8.18 0.97
CA TYR A 94 -1.11 -9.16 0.65
C TYR A 94 -1.54 -9.08 -0.82
N VAL A 95 -1.82 -7.86 -1.32
CA VAL A 95 -2.23 -7.63 -2.72
C VAL A 95 -1.13 -8.09 -3.69
N VAL A 96 0.12 -7.69 -3.45
CA VAL A 96 1.26 -8.15 -4.27
C VAL A 96 1.40 -9.67 -4.20
N GLY A 97 1.16 -10.29 -3.04
CA GLY A 97 1.14 -11.74 -2.90
C GLY A 97 0.07 -12.40 -3.77
N ARG A 98 -1.14 -11.83 -3.81
CA ARG A 98 -2.24 -12.26 -4.68
C ARG A 98 -1.90 -12.10 -6.16
N ASP A 99 -1.34 -10.97 -6.56
CA ASP A 99 -0.90 -10.71 -7.94
C ASP A 99 0.14 -11.73 -8.41
N LEU A 100 1.00 -12.19 -7.50
CA LEU A 100 2.02 -13.21 -7.78
C LEU A 100 1.50 -14.66 -7.64
N GLY A 101 0.24 -14.86 -7.25
CA GLY A 101 -0.35 -16.19 -7.02
C GLY A 101 0.21 -16.92 -5.80
N LEU A 102 0.71 -16.19 -4.80
CA LEU A 102 1.32 -16.74 -3.58
C LEU A 102 0.31 -16.93 -2.43
N VAL A 103 -0.85 -16.26 -2.49
CA VAL A 103 -1.93 -16.25 -1.48
C VAL A 103 -3.27 -16.21 -2.20
#